data_AF-A0A7X5JCZ6-F1
#
_entry.id   AF-A0A7X5JCZ6-F1
#
_cell.length_a   1.000
_cell.length_b   1.000
_cell.length_c   1.000
_cell.angle_alpha   90.00
_cell.angle_beta   90.00
_cell.angle_gamma   90.00
#
_symmetry.space_group_name_H-M   'P 1'
#
loop_
_entity.id
_entity.type
_entity.pdbx_description
1 polymer ?
#
loop_
_entity_poly.entity_id
_entity_poly.type
_entity_poly.pdbx_seq_one_letter_code
_entity_poly.pdbx_strand_id
1 'polypeptide(L)'
;MKKVYVPGSKSITNRALLLAALSHKPIELRNVLDSDDSKYMQAALKTLGVEIKGQGKNVLLITPPKSLKAKQAELFIGNAGTAARFLSALSLVVEGEFKLSGVDRMHERPQEDLIKALRDLGGEIKCLKNEGYLPADFKSHSSQAAKTPTVELSGKVSSQFLSGLMLVAPALPHGLSIQINDSIPSRPYVEMTVEILRIWGAKIEVSDDFLSFKIEPGFNAPAVYEIPSDMSSASYPLAWSVLRGAPISIENFGTNTLQGDEKFLEVIEKTGAKITRNGAKLKVEPNFDLAPMGDWNWESMPDVSMTGMVLASFCPGSSKFTGLESLRVKECDRIFAMEQLSHLNVDMKVEGNKVEIVGSHSVKVMEDVVSINSYDDHRIAMCFGVLKAAIDLGADPHQKSRVKITEPECVAKTWPDFWLHLADWENQLRPVSALILTNNEKYLIVKKPRKDNAWQFPQGGVDEGETGRQAAVRELREECGESLTVKIKGERPVGEYRYVFPKNFDRHDARIIGAKVEFFAADYVEGEVEVDQVEIVDFAWVSEKELESYFSTEYWHTVRDFL
;
A
#
# COMPACT_ATOMS: atom_id res chain seq x y z
N MET A 1 18.21 12.37 -9.34
CA MET A 1 17.81 11.19 -8.55
C MET A 1 16.48 11.49 -7.88
N LYS A 2 15.46 10.66 -8.10
CA LYS A 2 14.12 10.87 -7.53
C LYS A 2 14.01 10.31 -6.12
N LYS A 3 13.27 10.98 -5.26
CA LYS A 3 12.94 10.48 -3.91
C LYS A 3 11.57 9.83 -3.97
N VAL A 4 11.46 8.63 -3.42
CA VAL A 4 10.23 7.83 -3.42
C VAL A 4 9.90 7.45 -1.99
N TYR A 5 8.62 7.53 -1.64
CA TYR A 5 8.09 7.00 -0.41
C TYR A 5 7.13 5.87 -0.75
N VAL A 6 7.34 4.72 -0.12
CA VAL A 6 6.52 3.52 -0.32
C VAL A 6 5.53 3.43 0.83
N PRO A 7 4.25 3.07 0.59
CA PRO A 7 3.29 2.94 1.66
C PRO A 7 3.67 1.81 2.65
N GLY A 8 3.06 1.80 3.84
CA GLY A 8 3.27 0.74 4.83
C GLY A 8 2.88 -0.65 4.32
N SER A 9 3.53 -1.69 4.85
CA SER A 9 3.27 -3.08 4.45
C SER A 9 1.84 -3.50 4.75
N LYS A 10 1.09 -3.94 3.72
CA LYS A 10 -0.27 -4.46 3.88
C LYS A 10 -0.29 -5.66 4.83
N SER A 11 0.63 -6.59 4.59
CA SER A 11 0.71 -7.87 5.31
C SER A 11 1.00 -7.66 6.79
N ILE A 12 1.83 -6.67 7.12
CA ILE A 12 2.18 -6.34 8.51
C ILE A 12 1.11 -5.46 9.15
N THR A 13 0.53 -4.51 8.40
CA THR A 13 -0.60 -3.68 8.85
C THR A 13 -1.74 -4.54 9.38
N ASN A 14 -2.21 -5.52 8.61
CA ASN A 14 -3.35 -6.36 9.04
C ASN A 14 -3.02 -7.28 10.22
N ARG A 15 -1.75 -7.70 10.38
CA ARG A 15 -1.30 -8.45 11.57
C ARG A 15 -1.26 -7.56 12.80
N ALA A 16 -0.69 -6.36 12.66
CA ALA A 16 -0.58 -5.38 13.73
C ALA A 16 -1.95 -4.89 14.21
N LEU A 17 -2.90 -4.64 13.29
CA LEU A 17 -4.29 -4.29 13.63
C LEU A 17 -4.95 -5.39 14.47
N LEU A 18 -4.80 -6.66 14.08
CA LEU A 18 -5.37 -7.79 14.80
C LEU A 18 -4.75 -7.96 16.19
N LEU A 19 -3.42 -7.94 16.29
CA LEU A 19 -2.71 -8.08 17.57
C LEU A 19 -2.99 -6.88 18.49
N ALA A 20 -3.11 -5.66 17.96
CA ALA A 20 -3.49 -4.49 18.73
C ALA A 20 -4.91 -4.63 19.31
N ALA A 21 -5.85 -5.17 18.53
CA ALA A 21 -7.20 -5.45 18.99
C ALA A 21 -7.27 -6.55 20.07
N LEU A 22 -6.29 -7.45 20.11
CA LEU A 22 -6.17 -8.53 21.10
C LEU A 22 -5.31 -8.15 22.32
N SER A 23 -4.72 -6.95 22.34
CA SER A 23 -3.85 -6.47 23.42
C SER A 23 -4.66 -6.16 24.69
N HIS A 24 -3.98 -6.07 25.83
CA HIS A 24 -4.56 -5.65 27.11
C HIS A 24 -4.44 -4.13 27.37
N LYS A 25 -3.77 -3.40 26.47
CA LYS A 25 -3.51 -1.96 26.58
C LYS A 25 -3.61 -1.28 25.20
N PRO A 26 -3.85 0.04 25.14
CA PRO A 26 -3.81 0.80 23.90
C PRO A 26 -2.44 0.71 23.20
N ILE A 27 -2.46 0.64 21.88
CA ILE A 27 -1.28 0.53 21.02
C ILE A 27 -1.34 1.60 19.94
N GLU A 28 -0.26 2.36 19.79
CA GLU A 28 -0.08 3.29 18.67
C GLU A 28 0.58 2.54 17.51
N LEU A 29 -0.11 2.44 16.38
CA LEU A 29 0.41 1.91 15.13
C LEU A 29 0.81 3.07 14.23
N ARG A 30 2.05 3.07 13.75
CA ARG A 30 2.59 4.10 12.83
C ARG A 30 2.85 3.52 11.45
N ASN A 31 2.78 4.38 10.45
CA ASN A 31 2.89 4.03 9.03
C ASN A 31 1.89 2.93 8.64
N VAL A 32 0.69 2.98 9.20
CA VAL A 32 -0.44 2.13 8.83
C VAL A 32 -0.76 2.37 7.36
N LEU A 33 -0.82 1.31 6.57
CA LEU A 33 -1.28 1.41 5.19
C LEU A 33 -2.72 1.93 5.17
N ASP A 34 -3.00 3.09 4.58
CA ASP A 34 -4.37 3.53 4.29
C ASP A 34 -4.80 2.98 2.92
N SER A 35 -5.52 1.86 2.93
CA SER A 35 -5.99 1.18 1.72
C SER A 35 -7.30 0.45 1.97
N ASP A 36 -7.96 -0.03 0.91
CA ASP A 36 -9.23 -0.76 1.08
C ASP A 36 -9.09 -1.95 2.03
N ASP A 37 -8.03 -2.75 1.89
CA ASP A 37 -7.78 -3.92 2.74
C ASP A 37 -7.67 -3.56 4.24
N SER A 38 -6.97 -2.47 4.58
CA SER A 38 -6.85 -2.04 5.97
C SER A 38 -8.12 -1.36 6.47
N LYS A 39 -8.86 -0.64 5.61
CA LYS A 39 -10.16 -0.04 5.93
C LYS A 39 -11.20 -1.09 6.25
N TYR A 40 -11.27 -2.18 5.47
CA TYR A 40 -12.14 -3.32 5.77
C TYR A 40 -11.80 -3.98 7.11
N MET A 41 -10.50 -4.20 7.38
CA MET A 41 -10.06 -4.74 8.68
C MET A 41 -10.46 -3.81 9.84
N GLN A 42 -10.18 -2.51 9.72
CA GLN A 42 -10.54 -1.51 10.73
C GLN A 42 -12.05 -1.46 10.98
N ALA A 43 -12.87 -1.47 9.91
CA ALA A 43 -14.33 -1.45 10.01
C ALA A 43 -14.86 -2.71 10.74
N ALA A 44 -14.31 -3.88 10.42
CA ALA A 44 -14.66 -5.11 11.10
C ALA A 44 -14.30 -5.06 12.60
N LEU A 45 -13.08 -4.64 12.94
CA LEU A 45 -12.64 -4.52 14.33
C LEU A 45 -13.46 -3.48 15.12
N LYS A 46 -13.81 -2.34 14.51
CA LYS A 46 -14.73 -1.35 15.10
C LYS A 46 -16.10 -1.96 15.42
N THR A 47 -16.63 -2.76 14.50
CA THR A 47 -17.92 -3.47 14.69
C THR A 47 -17.84 -4.46 15.86
N LEU A 48 -16.67 -5.05 16.09
CA LEU A 48 -16.39 -5.95 17.22
C LEU A 48 -16.06 -5.22 18.54
N GLY A 49 -16.15 -3.89 18.56
CA GLY A 49 -16.00 -3.06 19.76
C GLY A 49 -14.61 -2.47 19.98
N VAL A 50 -13.70 -2.58 19.02
CA VAL A 50 -12.37 -1.95 19.10
C VAL A 50 -12.48 -0.46 18.79
N GLU A 51 -11.94 0.38 19.67
CA GLU A 51 -11.84 1.80 19.40
C GLU A 51 -10.58 2.09 18.57
N ILE A 52 -10.75 2.73 17.42
CA ILE A 52 -9.65 3.08 16.49
C ILE A 52 -9.75 4.57 16.18
N LYS A 53 -8.75 5.33 16.63
CA LYS A 53 -8.65 6.78 16.46
C LYS A 53 -7.42 7.14 15.62
N GLY A 54 -7.56 8.03 14.65
CA GLY A 54 -6.42 8.61 13.94
C GLY A 54 -5.66 9.61 14.81
N GLN A 55 -4.32 9.61 14.72
CA GLN A 55 -3.43 10.56 15.41
C GLN A 55 -2.47 11.24 14.42
N GLY A 56 -2.97 11.52 13.20
CA GLY A 56 -2.20 12.08 12.08
C GLY A 56 -2.08 11.10 10.92
N LYS A 57 -1.30 11.49 9.91
CA LYS A 57 -1.14 10.72 8.67
C LYS A 57 -0.63 9.31 8.94
N ASN A 58 -1.42 8.31 8.59
CA ASN A 58 -1.06 6.89 8.74
C ASN A 58 -0.70 6.47 10.19
N VAL A 59 -1.20 7.21 11.20
CA VAL A 59 -1.01 6.85 12.61
C VAL A 59 -2.37 6.56 13.24
N LEU A 60 -2.50 5.39 13.87
CA LEU A 60 -3.71 4.96 14.56
C LEU A 60 -3.43 4.61 16.02
N LEU A 61 -4.23 5.13 16.92
CA LEU A 61 -4.34 4.63 18.29
C LEU A 61 -5.44 3.57 18.34
N ILE A 62 -5.06 2.34 18.65
CA ILE A 62 -5.95 1.20 18.80
C ILE A 62 -6.17 0.97 20.31
N THR A 63 -7.41 1.10 20.76
CA THR A 63 -7.80 0.82 22.15
C THR A 63 -8.68 -0.43 22.17
N PRO A 64 -8.15 -1.57 22.64
CA PRO A 64 -8.89 -2.83 22.69
C PRO A 64 -10.00 -2.79 23.75
N PRO A 65 -11.15 -3.44 23.52
CA PRO A 65 -12.18 -3.57 24.54
C PRO A 65 -11.77 -4.60 25.60
N LYS A 66 -12.51 -4.66 26.72
CA LYS A 66 -12.33 -5.75 27.72
C LYS A 66 -12.53 -7.15 27.15
N SER A 67 -13.37 -7.27 26.13
CA SER A 67 -13.72 -8.50 25.43
C SER A 67 -14.26 -8.13 24.04
N LEU A 68 -13.83 -8.82 22.99
CA LEU A 68 -14.40 -8.67 21.65
C LEU A 68 -15.79 -9.30 21.61
N LYS A 69 -16.80 -8.55 21.14
CA LYS A 69 -18.20 -8.99 21.15
C LYS A 69 -18.86 -8.73 19.81
N ALA A 70 -19.58 -9.73 19.32
CA ALA A 70 -20.42 -9.64 18.14
C ALA A 70 -21.90 -9.81 18.51
N LYS A 71 -22.70 -8.76 18.31
CA LYS A 71 -24.15 -8.77 18.53
C LYS A 71 -24.89 -9.01 17.20
N GLN A 72 -24.76 -10.21 16.62
CA GLN A 72 -25.26 -10.51 15.26
C GLN A 72 -24.72 -9.51 14.23
N ALA A 73 -23.39 -9.40 14.18
CA ALA A 73 -22.72 -8.42 13.32
C ALA A 73 -22.56 -8.93 11.89
N GLU A 74 -22.61 -8.03 10.91
CA GLU A 74 -22.20 -8.34 9.53
C GLU A 74 -20.84 -7.67 9.25
N LEU A 75 -19.84 -8.48 8.91
CA LEU A 75 -18.50 -8.03 8.58
C LEU A 75 -18.29 -8.19 7.07
N PHE A 76 -18.32 -7.06 6.35
CA PHE A 76 -18.01 -7.03 4.93
C PHE A 76 -16.53 -6.72 4.72
N ILE A 77 -15.81 -7.61 4.02
CA ILE A 77 -14.35 -7.53 3.84
C ILE A 77 -13.89 -7.31 2.39
N GLY A 78 -14.82 -6.97 1.49
CA GLY A 78 -14.51 -6.76 0.08
C GLY A 78 -13.78 -7.97 -0.54
N ASN A 79 -12.63 -7.74 -1.18
CA ASN A 79 -11.73 -8.79 -1.68
C ASN A 79 -10.45 -8.93 -0.82
N ALA A 80 -10.48 -8.51 0.45
CA ALA A 80 -9.32 -8.50 1.35
C ALA A 80 -9.01 -9.90 1.89
N GLY A 81 -8.12 -10.63 1.21
CA GLY A 81 -7.84 -12.03 1.53
C GLY A 81 -7.26 -12.27 2.92
N THR A 82 -6.41 -11.35 3.40
CA THR A 82 -5.83 -11.43 4.75
C THR A 82 -6.87 -11.13 5.82
N ALA A 83 -7.69 -10.08 5.65
CA ALA A 83 -8.78 -9.76 6.56
C ALA A 83 -9.77 -10.92 6.68
N ALA A 84 -10.17 -11.54 5.56
CA ALA A 84 -11.06 -12.70 5.55
C ALA A 84 -10.56 -13.83 6.46
N ARG A 85 -9.29 -14.20 6.32
CA ARG A 85 -8.70 -15.36 7.01
C ARG A 85 -8.40 -15.04 8.48
N PHE A 86 -7.91 -13.83 8.76
CA PHE A 86 -7.60 -13.38 10.11
C PHE A 86 -8.86 -13.19 10.94
N LEU A 87 -9.92 -12.59 10.37
CA LEU A 87 -11.21 -12.43 11.06
C LEU A 87 -11.95 -13.76 11.21
N SER A 88 -11.80 -14.70 10.27
CA SER A 88 -12.28 -16.07 10.45
C SER A 88 -11.58 -16.73 11.65
N ALA A 89 -10.26 -16.62 11.78
CA ALA A 89 -9.54 -17.14 12.95
C ALA A 89 -9.93 -16.44 14.25
N LEU A 90 -10.22 -15.13 14.19
CA LEU A 90 -10.68 -14.32 15.32
C LEU A 90 -12.02 -14.82 15.89
N SER A 91 -12.79 -15.61 15.13
CA SER A 91 -14.01 -16.26 15.64
C SER A 91 -13.76 -17.10 16.88
N LEU A 92 -12.57 -17.68 17.09
CA LEU A 92 -12.27 -18.45 18.31
C LEU A 92 -12.23 -17.57 19.58
N VAL A 93 -12.07 -16.26 19.44
CA VAL A 93 -11.92 -15.31 20.55
C VAL A 93 -13.18 -14.47 20.75
N VAL A 94 -13.87 -14.12 19.68
CA VAL A 94 -15.03 -13.21 19.70
C VAL A 94 -16.22 -13.89 20.39
N GLU A 95 -16.85 -13.20 21.33
CA GLU A 95 -18.10 -13.67 21.95
C GLU A 95 -19.31 -13.28 21.10
N GLY A 96 -20.11 -14.27 20.70
CA GLY A 96 -21.39 -14.06 20.00
C GLY A 96 -21.38 -14.59 18.57
N GLU A 97 -22.09 -13.90 17.68
CA GLU A 97 -22.35 -14.35 16.32
C GLU A 97 -22.08 -13.23 15.33
N PHE A 98 -21.37 -13.55 14.25
CA PHE A 98 -21.16 -12.65 13.13
C PHE A 98 -21.12 -13.39 11.80
N LYS A 99 -21.52 -12.69 10.75
CA LYS A 99 -21.42 -13.12 9.37
C LYS A 99 -20.22 -12.47 8.72
N LEU A 100 -19.38 -13.27 8.06
CA LEU A 100 -18.28 -12.76 7.25
C LEU A 100 -18.62 -12.90 5.77
N SER A 101 -18.48 -11.82 5.01
CA SER A 101 -18.81 -11.80 3.59
C SER A 101 -17.93 -10.82 2.81
N GLY A 102 -17.86 -10.98 1.49
CA GLY A 102 -17.12 -10.07 0.61
C GLY A 102 -17.81 -9.93 -0.75
N VAL A 103 -17.09 -9.43 -1.74
CA VAL A 103 -17.54 -9.42 -3.15
C VAL A 103 -17.62 -10.83 -3.71
N ASP A 104 -18.25 -11.03 -4.87
CA ASP A 104 -18.42 -12.36 -5.48
C ASP A 104 -17.10 -13.11 -5.64
N ARG A 105 -16.03 -12.43 -6.08
CA ARG A 105 -14.70 -13.03 -6.19
C ARG A 105 -14.16 -13.56 -4.86
N MET A 106 -14.52 -12.97 -3.72
CA MET A 106 -14.14 -13.51 -2.40
C MET A 106 -14.84 -14.84 -2.09
N HIS A 107 -16.04 -15.07 -2.62
CA HIS A 107 -16.82 -16.29 -2.40
C HIS A 107 -16.28 -17.47 -3.25
N GLU A 108 -15.41 -17.19 -4.21
CA GLU A 108 -14.70 -18.18 -5.04
C GLU A 108 -13.33 -18.57 -4.47
N ARG A 109 -12.89 -17.91 -3.40
CA ARG A 109 -11.57 -18.14 -2.81
C ARG A 109 -11.67 -19.20 -1.70
N PRO A 110 -10.94 -20.32 -1.81
CA PRO A 110 -11.08 -21.43 -0.87
C PRO A 110 -10.67 -21.02 0.54
N GLN A 111 -11.44 -21.50 1.53
CA GLN A 111 -11.19 -21.39 2.98
C GLN A 111 -11.44 -22.71 3.73
N GLU A 112 -11.61 -23.81 3.01
CA GLU A 112 -12.05 -25.11 3.54
C GLU A 112 -11.21 -25.59 4.72
N ASP A 113 -9.88 -25.63 4.57
CA ASP A 113 -8.99 -26.11 5.64
C ASP A 113 -9.02 -25.21 6.88
N LEU A 114 -9.12 -23.89 6.69
CA LEU A 114 -9.26 -22.97 7.82
C LEU A 114 -10.58 -23.22 8.55
N ILE A 115 -11.69 -23.32 7.82
CA ILE A 115 -13.01 -23.57 8.41
C ILE A 115 -13.03 -24.91 9.14
N LYS A 116 -12.46 -25.95 8.56
CA LYS A 116 -12.32 -27.26 9.19
C LYS A 116 -11.52 -27.15 10.49
N ALA A 117 -10.34 -26.54 10.45
CA ALA A 117 -9.49 -26.36 11.63
C ALA A 117 -10.18 -25.55 12.74
N LEU A 118 -10.92 -24.50 12.38
CA LEU A 118 -11.67 -23.71 13.34
C LEU A 118 -12.82 -24.52 13.98
N ARG A 119 -13.49 -25.38 13.21
CA ARG A 119 -14.50 -26.32 13.74
C ARG A 119 -13.88 -27.37 14.67
N ASP A 120 -12.72 -27.92 14.31
CA ASP A 120 -11.97 -28.86 15.14
C ASP A 120 -11.52 -28.21 16.47
N LEU A 121 -11.24 -26.90 16.44
CA LEU A 121 -10.96 -26.06 17.61
C LEU A 121 -12.22 -25.60 18.36
N GLY A 122 -13.41 -26.08 17.99
CA GLY A 122 -14.67 -25.83 18.70
C GLY A 122 -15.48 -24.62 18.22
N GLY A 123 -15.12 -24.01 17.09
CA GLY A 123 -15.91 -22.96 16.45
C GLY A 123 -17.16 -23.51 15.75
N GLU A 124 -18.29 -22.83 15.87
CA GLU A 124 -19.50 -23.15 15.10
C GLU A 124 -19.52 -22.31 13.82
N ILE A 125 -19.28 -22.93 12.66
CA ILE A 125 -19.19 -22.24 11.38
C ILE A 125 -20.14 -22.86 10.35
N LYS A 126 -21.02 -22.03 9.78
CA LYS A 126 -21.96 -22.42 8.74
C LYS A 126 -21.67 -21.66 7.44
N CYS A 127 -21.20 -22.36 6.43
CA CYS A 127 -21.10 -21.83 5.07
C CYS A 127 -22.50 -21.61 4.49
N LEU A 128 -22.76 -20.43 3.91
CA LEU A 128 -24.11 -20.03 3.48
C LEU A 128 -24.41 -20.34 2.01
N LYS A 129 -23.38 -20.46 1.18
CA LYS A 129 -23.49 -20.77 -0.25
C LYS A 129 -22.82 -22.10 -0.57
N ASN A 130 -21.49 -22.12 -0.54
CA ASN A 130 -20.67 -23.29 -0.85
C ASN A 130 -19.87 -23.70 0.38
N GLU A 131 -19.85 -24.99 0.69
CA GLU A 131 -19.07 -25.53 1.80
C GLU A 131 -17.57 -25.24 1.60
N GLY A 132 -16.90 -24.75 2.65
CA GLY A 132 -15.49 -24.35 2.58
C GLY A 132 -15.24 -22.94 2.01
N TYR A 133 -16.30 -22.15 1.77
CA TYR A 133 -16.19 -20.79 1.23
C TYR A 133 -17.01 -19.78 2.04
N LEU A 134 -16.68 -18.49 1.85
CA LEU A 134 -17.53 -17.37 2.27
C LEU A 134 -18.69 -17.18 1.28
N PRO A 135 -19.80 -16.52 1.69
CA PRO A 135 -20.09 -16.01 3.02
C PRO A 135 -20.39 -17.14 4.00
N ALA A 136 -20.01 -16.93 5.26
CA ALA A 136 -20.23 -17.90 6.34
C ALA A 136 -20.64 -17.18 7.62
N ASP A 137 -21.52 -17.82 8.39
CA ASP A 137 -21.85 -17.43 9.75
C ASP A 137 -20.89 -18.10 10.72
N PHE A 138 -20.35 -17.30 11.64
CA PHE A 138 -19.43 -17.70 12.69
C PHE A 138 -20.11 -17.45 14.03
N LYS A 139 -20.18 -18.49 14.84
CA LYS A 139 -20.68 -18.44 16.20
C LYS A 139 -19.64 -19.02 17.14
N SER A 140 -19.38 -18.29 18.21
CA SER A 140 -18.40 -18.70 19.19
C SER A 140 -18.83 -18.37 20.61
N HIS A 141 -18.60 -19.34 21.47
CA HIS A 141 -18.64 -19.20 22.91
C HIS A 141 -17.18 -19.27 23.38
N SER A 142 -16.61 -18.15 23.79
CA SER A 142 -15.19 -18.04 24.23
C SER A 142 -14.80 -19.12 25.26
N SER A 143 -15.76 -19.56 26.09
CA SER A 143 -15.60 -20.64 27.07
C SER A 143 -15.47 -22.06 26.49
N GLN A 144 -15.73 -22.27 25.21
CA GLN A 144 -15.67 -23.57 24.54
C GLN A 144 -14.56 -23.68 23.48
N ALA A 145 -14.01 -22.55 23.02
CA ALA A 145 -12.95 -22.52 22.03
C ALA A 145 -11.64 -23.12 22.55
N ALA A 146 -10.98 -23.92 21.71
CA ALA A 146 -9.67 -24.54 21.95
C ALA A 146 -9.56 -25.37 23.24
N LYS A 147 -10.64 -26.05 23.67
CA LYS A 147 -10.57 -27.06 24.77
C LYS A 147 -9.50 -28.11 24.54
N THR A 148 -9.29 -28.49 23.28
CA THR A 148 -8.10 -29.21 22.83
C THR A 148 -7.26 -28.21 22.05
N PRO A 149 -6.11 -27.73 22.58
CA PRO A 149 -5.34 -26.66 21.95
C PRO A 149 -4.50 -27.17 20.77
N THR A 150 -4.83 -28.32 20.17
CA THR A 150 -4.04 -28.94 19.09
C THR A 150 -4.85 -28.99 17.81
N VAL A 151 -4.25 -28.57 16.70
CA VAL A 151 -4.86 -28.67 15.37
C VAL A 151 -3.83 -29.12 14.34
N GLU A 152 -4.29 -29.95 13.40
CA GLU A 152 -3.52 -30.38 12.24
C GLU A 152 -3.99 -29.64 10.99
N LEU A 153 -3.04 -29.21 10.15
CA LEU A 153 -3.31 -28.43 8.95
C LEU A 153 -2.45 -28.92 7.78
N SER A 154 -2.99 -28.83 6.57
CA SER A 154 -2.14 -28.85 5.37
C SER A 154 -1.51 -27.46 5.20
N GLY A 155 -0.19 -27.41 5.04
CA GLY A 155 0.56 -26.21 4.75
C GLY A 155 0.35 -25.74 3.31
N LYS A 156 0.09 -26.66 2.37
CA LYS A 156 -0.03 -26.40 0.93
C LYS A 156 -1.13 -25.41 0.53
N VAL A 157 -2.16 -25.23 1.35
CA VAL A 157 -3.36 -24.50 0.92
C VAL A 157 -3.27 -23.00 1.18
N SER A 158 -2.77 -22.56 2.34
CA SER A 158 -2.50 -21.13 2.54
C SER A 158 -1.66 -20.81 3.77
N SER A 159 -0.50 -20.17 3.57
CA SER A 159 0.28 -19.52 4.64
C SER A 159 -0.52 -18.49 5.45
N GLN A 160 -1.57 -17.92 4.86
CA GLN A 160 -2.47 -16.97 5.53
C GLN A 160 -3.40 -17.65 6.56
N PHE A 161 -3.77 -18.92 6.37
CA PHE A 161 -4.58 -19.68 7.34
C PHE A 161 -3.78 -19.95 8.60
N LEU A 162 -2.59 -20.52 8.43
CA LEU A 162 -1.62 -20.75 9.50
C LEU A 162 -1.31 -19.45 10.24
N SER A 163 -1.01 -18.38 9.50
CA SER A 163 -0.76 -17.06 10.10
C SER A 163 -1.96 -16.56 10.94
N GLY A 164 -3.19 -16.71 10.44
CA GLY A 164 -4.40 -16.31 11.16
C GLY A 164 -4.54 -17.02 12.51
N LEU A 165 -4.36 -18.34 12.53
CA LEU A 165 -4.41 -19.15 13.75
C LEU A 165 -3.28 -18.78 14.72
N MET A 166 -2.06 -18.60 14.22
CA MET A 166 -0.92 -18.17 15.05
C MET A 166 -1.16 -16.81 15.71
N LEU A 167 -1.78 -15.85 15.01
CA LEU A 167 -2.02 -14.51 15.55
C LEU A 167 -3.07 -14.49 16.67
N VAL A 168 -4.07 -15.39 16.61
CA VAL A 168 -5.11 -15.48 17.65
C VAL A 168 -4.70 -16.40 18.80
N ALA A 169 -3.72 -17.29 18.59
CA ALA A 169 -3.28 -18.25 19.60
C ALA A 169 -2.95 -17.63 20.97
N PRO A 170 -2.21 -16.50 21.07
CA PRO A 170 -1.90 -15.89 22.36
C PRO A 170 -3.15 -15.37 23.11
N ALA A 171 -4.25 -15.11 22.42
CA ALA A 171 -5.51 -14.66 23.04
C ALA A 171 -6.38 -15.81 23.55
N LEU A 172 -6.02 -17.06 23.25
CA LEU A 172 -6.76 -18.24 23.69
C LEU A 172 -6.28 -18.70 25.08
N PRO A 173 -7.19 -19.20 25.95
CA PRO A 173 -6.86 -19.57 27.33
C PRO A 173 -5.72 -20.59 27.48
N HIS A 174 -5.53 -21.45 26.47
CA HIS A 174 -4.54 -22.53 26.47
C HIS A 174 -3.49 -22.39 25.35
N GLY A 175 -3.49 -21.27 24.63
CA GLY A 175 -2.63 -21.11 23.46
C GLY A 175 -3.06 -22.04 22.33
N LEU A 176 -2.14 -22.34 21.41
CA LEU A 176 -2.33 -23.36 20.37
C LEU A 176 -1.03 -24.10 20.07
N SER A 177 -1.17 -25.38 19.75
CA SER A 177 -0.18 -26.25 19.14
C SER A 177 -0.65 -26.64 17.75
N ILE A 178 0.12 -26.27 16.73
CA ILE A 178 -0.25 -26.43 15.33
C ILE A 178 0.74 -27.39 14.67
N GLN A 179 0.25 -28.45 14.05
CA GLN A 179 1.04 -29.40 13.27
C GLN A 179 0.73 -29.25 11.79
N ILE A 180 1.77 -29.20 10.95
CA ILE A 180 1.67 -29.11 9.51
C ILE A 180 1.99 -30.47 8.90
N ASN A 181 1.04 -31.02 8.15
CA ASN A 181 1.13 -32.38 7.64
C ASN A 181 2.00 -32.51 6.37
N ASP A 182 2.43 -31.40 5.78
CA ASP A 182 3.16 -31.38 4.51
C ASP A 182 4.23 -30.27 4.39
N SER A 183 4.05 -29.28 3.52
CA SER A 183 5.02 -28.24 3.17
C SER A 183 4.36 -26.87 3.20
N ILE A 184 5.11 -25.83 3.52
CA ILE A 184 4.59 -24.46 3.61
C ILE A 184 5.02 -23.64 2.38
N PRO A 185 4.19 -23.56 1.31
CA PRO A 185 4.43 -22.61 0.24
C PRO A 185 4.37 -21.18 0.81
N SER A 186 5.20 -20.30 0.24
CA SER A 186 5.31 -18.92 0.71
C SER A 186 5.63 -18.82 2.22
N ARG A 187 6.50 -19.72 2.70
CA ARG A 187 7.07 -19.75 4.06
C ARG A 187 7.46 -18.38 4.65
N PRO A 188 7.97 -17.39 3.88
CA PRO A 188 8.30 -16.09 4.44
C PRO A 188 7.14 -15.36 5.13
N TYR A 189 5.88 -15.61 4.73
CA TYR A 189 4.72 -15.02 5.44
C TYR A 189 4.47 -15.65 6.81
N VAL A 190 4.86 -16.92 6.99
CA VAL A 190 4.80 -17.61 8.28
C VAL A 190 5.95 -17.14 9.16
N GLU A 191 7.17 -17.07 8.62
CA GLU A 191 8.33 -16.50 9.30
C GLU A 191 8.06 -15.06 9.79
N MET A 192 7.47 -14.22 8.92
CA MET A 192 7.01 -12.88 9.29
C MET A 192 6.05 -12.92 10.50
N THR A 193 5.13 -13.88 10.52
CA THR A 193 4.17 -13.99 11.62
C THR A 193 4.84 -14.42 12.92
N VAL A 194 5.79 -15.37 12.86
CA VAL A 194 6.61 -15.78 14.01
C VAL A 194 7.37 -14.57 14.59
N GLU A 195 8.07 -13.82 13.74
CA GLU A 195 8.87 -12.69 14.18
C GLU A 195 8.00 -11.55 14.74
N ILE A 196 6.86 -11.25 14.13
CA ILE A 196 5.91 -10.28 14.68
C ILE A 196 5.41 -10.74 16.06
N LEU A 197 5.03 -11.99 16.22
CA LEU A 197 4.60 -12.52 17.53
C LEU A 197 5.69 -12.38 18.59
N ARG A 198 6.95 -12.67 18.23
CA ARG A 198 8.11 -12.47 19.12
C ARG A 198 8.31 -11.00 19.50
N ILE A 199 8.25 -10.08 18.53
CA ILE A 199 8.35 -8.63 18.77
C ILE A 199 7.23 -8.16 19.71
N TRP A 200 6.04 -8.75 19.58
CA TRP A 200 4.88 -8.45 20.42
C TRP A 200 4.89 -9.18 21.77
N GLY A 201 5.97 -9.90 22.08
CA GLY A 201 6.19 -10.55 23.37
C GLY A 201 5.40 -11.83 23.58
N ALA A 202 4.87 -12.45 22.51
CA ALA A 202 4.31 -13.79 22.58
C ALA A 202 5.44 -14.83 22.65
N LYS A 203 5.22 -15.91 23.42
CA LYS A 203 6.15 -17.03 23.44
C LYS A 203 5.74 -18.06 22.41
N ILE A 204 6.63 -18.30 21.46
CA ILE A 204 6.42 -19.23 20.35
C ILE A 204 7.65 -20.11 20.16
N GLU A 205 7.43 -21.43 20.21
CA GLU A 205 8.39 -22.45 19.83
C GLU A 205 8.05 -22.92 18.41
N VAL A 206 9.08 -23.03 17.56
CA VAL A 206 8.95 -23.46 16.16
C VAL A 206 10.00 -24.53 15.90
N SER A 207 9.60 -25.65 15.29
CA SER A 207 10.56 -26.67 14.85
C SER A 207 11.43 -26.18 13.70
N ASP A 208 12.64 -26.74 13.55
CA ASP A 208 13.60 -26.33 12.52
C ASP A 208 13.05 -26.46 11.08
N ASP A 209 12.19 -27.46 10.85
CA ASP A 209 11.50 -27.70 9.58
C ASP A 209 10.24 -26.85 9.37
N PHE A 210 9.86 -26.04 10.37
CA PHE A 210 8.64 -25.23 10.41
C PHE A 210 7.34 -26.05 10.30
N LEU A 211 7.35 -27.34 10.68
CA LEU A 211 6.16 -28.18 10.65
C LEU A 211 5.41 -28.23 11.99
N SER A 212 5.99 -27.71 13.06
CA SER A 212 5.38 -27.68 14.40
C SER A 212 5.54 -26.30 15.03
N PHE A 213 4.42 -25.76 15.52
CA PHE A 213 4.36 -24.48 16.22
C PHE A 213 3.66 -24.67 17.55
N LYS A 214 4.23 -24.13 18.63
CA LYS A 214 3.59 -24.08 19.94
C LYS A 214 3.61 -22.65 20.44
N ILE A 215 2.43 -22.07 20.61
CA ILE A 215 2.22 -20.68 21.03
C ILE A 215 1.55 -20.70 22.41
N GLU A 216 2.19 -20.09 23.41
CA GLU A 216 1.63 -19.97 24.76
C GLU A 216 0.56 -18.86 24.84
N PRO A 217 -0.38 -18.94 25.81
CA PRO A 217 -1.26 -17.82 26.13
C PRO A 217 -0.49 -16.56 26.53
N GLY A 218 -1.03 -15.41 26.14
CA GLY A 218 -0.57 -14.08 26.51
C GLY A 218 0.60 -13.55 25.68
N PHE A 219 0.68 -12.22 25.63
CA PHE A 219 1.77 -11.48 25.01
C PHE A 219 1.89 -10.09 25.64
N ASN A 220 3.08 -9.49 25.57
CA ASN A 220 3.33 -8.13 26.07
C ASN A 220 3.67 -7.20 24.92
N ALA A 221 2.62 -6.64 24.30
CA ALA A 221 2.76 -5.78 23.13
C ALA A 221 3.60 -4.52 23.41
N PRO A 222 4.33 -3.99 22.41
CA PRO A 222 4.95 -2.68 22.52
C PRO A 222 3.89 -1.57 22.63
N ALA A 223 4.20 -0.44 23.26
CA ALA A 223 3.28 0.70 23.30
C ALA A 223 3.11 1.37 21.92
N VAL A 224 4.16 1.34 21.10
CA VAL A 224 4.21 1.89 19.74
C VAL A 224 4.78 0.82 18.81
N TYR A 225 4.16 0.61 17.66
CA TYR A 225 4.66 -0.30 16.62
C TYR A 225 4.74 0.42 15.27
N GLU A 226 5.96 0.53 14.74
CA GLU A 226 6.25 1.12 13.43
C GLU A 226 6.12 0.05 12.35
N ILE A 227 5.17 0.21 11.42
CA ILE A 227 5.00 -0.71 10.30
C ILE A 227 6.03 -0.36 9.22
N PRO A 228 6.88 -1.31 8.77
CA PRO A 228 7.84 -1.03 7.71
C PRO A 228 7.13 -0.87 6.36
N SER A 229 7.81 -0.24 5.40
CA SER A 229 7.29 -0.06 4.04
C SER A 229 7.02 -1.37 3.32
N ASP A 230 6.02 -1.39 2.44
CA ASP A 230 5.58 -2.56 1.70
C ASP A 230 6.60 -2.96 0.64
N MET A 231 7.25 -4.11 0.84
CA MET A 231 8.30 -4.55 -0.08
C MET A 231 7.73 -4.96 -1.45
N SER A 232 6.50 -5.49 -1.50
CA SER A 232 5.87 -5.79 -2.78
C SER A 232 5.61 -4.50 -3.57
N SER A 233 5.14 -3.44 -2.92
CA SER A 233 4.91 -2.14 -3.53
C SER A 233 6.23 -1.46 -3.92
N ALA A 234 7.29 -1.64 -3.13
CA ALA A 234 8.62 -1.16 -3.50
C ALA A 234 9.11 -1.75 -4.83
N SER A 235 8.64 -2.93 -5.26
CA SER A 235 9.03 -3.51 -6.56
C SER A 235 8.71 -2.59 -7.75
N TYR A 236 7.63 -1.79 -7.69
CA TYR A 236 7.20 -0.94 -8.80
C TYR A 236 8.17 0.22 -9.09
N PRO A 237 8.54 1.10 -8.12
CA PRO A 237 9.55 2.12 -8.37
C PRO A 237 10.93 1.52 -8.66
N LEU A 238 11.27 0.37 -8.08
CA LEU A 238 12.52 -0.33 -8.38
C LEU A 238 12.58 -0.75 -9.85
N ALA A 239 11.54 -1.42 -10.34
CA ALA A 239 11.45 -1.82 -11.74
C ALA A 239 11.36 -0.62 -12.68
N TRP A 240 10.58 0.40 -12.30
CA TRP A 240 10.52 1.67 -13.04
C TRP A 240 11.91 2.31 -13.18
N SER A 241 12.70 2.37 -12.11
CA SER A 241 14.06 2.93 -12.11
C SER A 241 14.96 2.21 -13.12
N VAL A 242 14.95 0.87 -13.08
CA VAL A 242 15.72 0.01 -13.99
C VAL A 242 15.29 0.23 -15.44
N LEU A 243 13.99 0.13 -15.73
CA LEU A 243 13.47 0.23 -17.10
C LEU A 243 13.61 1.63 -17.70
N ARG A 244 13.57 2.67 -16.86
CA ARG A 244 13.72 4.07 -17.31
C ARG A 244 15.16 4.56 -17.31
N GLY A 245 16.11 3.77 -16.79
CA GLY A 245 17.49 4.22 -16.60
C GLY A 245 17.61 5.43 -15.67
N ALA A 246 16.62 5.63 -14.78
CA ALA A 246 16.53 6.81 -13.91
C ALA A 246 16.80 6.44 -12.44
N PRO A 247 17.83 7.01 -11.77
CA PRO A 247 18.16 6.64 -10.40
C PRO A 247 17.12 7.14 -9.39
N ILE A 248 16.82 6.28 -8.41
CA ILE A 248 15.87 6.57 -7.32
C ILE A 248 16.49 6.34 -5.93
N SER A 249 15.84 6.92 -4.93
CA SER A 249 16.09 6.69 -3.51
C SER A 249 14.75 6.49 -2.82
N ILE A 250 14.49 5.29 -2.31
CA ILE A 250 13.35 5.00 -1.44
C ILE A 250 13.74 5.47 -0.03
N GLU A 251 13.09 6.52 0.44
CA GLU A 251 13.51 7.24 1.65
C GLU A 251 13.06 6.57 2.95
N ASN A 252 12.04 5.71 2.89
CA ASN A 252 11.44 5.03 4.03
C ASN A 252 11.50 3.49 3.90
N PHE A 253 12.51 2.95 3.21
CA PHE A 253 12.64 1.50 2.97
C PHE A 253 12.70 0.66 4.27
N GLY A 254 13.34 1.18 5.32
CA GLY A 254 13.56 0.49 6.59
C GLY A 254 14.89 -0.26 6.65
N THR A 255 15.25 -0.79 7.83
CA THR A 255 16.56 -1.40 8.10
C THR A 255 16.54 -2.93 8.18
N ASN A 256 15.46 -3.51 8.69
CA ASN A 256 15.25 -4.96 8.82
C ASN A 256 13.82 -5.28 8.37
N THR A 257 13.62 -5.64 7.11
CA THR A 257 12.28 -6.06 6.66
C THR A 257 12.08 -7.55 6.91
N LEU A 258 10.89 -7.89 7.42
CA LEU A 258 10.44 -9.28 7.64
C LEU A 258 9.79 -9.86 6.38
N GLN A 259 9.92 -9.19 5.23
CA GLN A 259 9.15 -9.49 4.03
C GLN A 259 10.00 -10.26 3.03
N GLY A 260 9.57 -11.48 2.68
CA GLY A 260 10.27 -12.34 1.70
C GLY A 260 10.48 -11.69 0.33
N ASP A 261 9.60 -10.76 -0.05
CA ASP A 261 9.67 -9.99 -1.29
C ASP A 261 10.94 -9.12 -1.38
N GLU A 262 11.70 -8.96 -0.29
CA GLU A 262 12.99 -8.24 -0.29
C GLU A 262 14.01 -8.91 -1.21
N LYS A 263 13.89 -10.23 -1.42
CA LYS A 263 14.69 -10.98 -2.39
C LYS A 263 14.59 -10.45 -3.83
N PHE A 264 13.56 -9.66 -4.13
CA PHE A 264 13.46 -8.99 -5.43
C PHE A 264 14.63 -8.04 -5.70
N LEU A 265 15.32 -7.56 -4.66
CA LEU A 265 16.53 -6.76 -4.83
C LEU A 265 17.65 -7.54 -5.52
N GLU A 266 17.75 -8.85 -5.29
CA GLU A 266 18.70 -9.72 -5.98
C GLU A 266 18.37 -9.80 -7.48
N VAL A 267 17.07 -9.82 -7.83
CA VAL A 267 16.60 -9.76 -9.23
C VAL A 267 16.98 -8.42 -9.87
N ILE A 268 16.78 -7.31 -9.16
CA ILE A 268 17.18 -5.98 -9.63
C ILE A 268 18.69 -5.91 -9.86
N GLU A 269 19.52 -6.43 -8.95
CA GLU A 269 20.97 -6.47 -9.13
C GLU A 269 21.40 -7.33 -10.34
N LYS A 270 20.68 -8.42 -10.65
CA LYS A 270 20.95 -9.21 -11.86
C LYS A 270 20.75 -8.44 -13.15
N THR A 271 19.90 -7.42 -13.18
CA THR A 271 19.75 -6.55 -14.35
C THR A 271 20.97 -5.63 -14.59
N GLY A 272 21.93 -5.63 -13.67
CA GLY A 272 23.12 -4.77 -13.70
C GLY A 272 22.98 -3.50 -12.85
N ALA A 273 21.81 -3.25 -12.26
CA ALA A 273 21.60 -2.13 -11.37
C ALA A 273 22.43 -2.28 -10.08
N LYS A 274 22.93 -1.17 -9.56
CA LYS A 274 23.64 -1.13 -8.28
C LYS A 274 22.69 -0.66 -7.18
N ILE A 275 22.63 -1.42 -6.10
CA ILE A 275 21.80 -1.12 -4.94
C ILE A 275 22.70 -0.70 -3.79
N THR A 276 22.30 0.34 -3.05
CA THR A 276 23.03 0.78 -1.85
C THR A 276 22.05 1.09 -0.73
N ARG A 277 22.24 0.42 0.40
CA ARG A 277 21.49 0.69 1.64
C ARG A 277 22.24 1.70 2.50
N ASN A 278 21.51 2.66 3.05
CA ASN A 278 22.03 3.58 4.05
C ASN A 278 20.95 3.84 5.10
N GLY A 279 21.07 3.16 6.25
CA GLY A 279 20.03 3.17 7.29
C GLY A 279 18.69 2.72 6.71
N ALA A 280 17.64 3.53 6.90
CA ALA A 280 16.30 3.25 6.39
C ALA A 280 16.11 3.59 4.90
N LYS A 281 17.17 3.97 4.17
CA LYS A 281 17.09 4.37 2.75
C LYS A 281 17.66 3.30 1.84
N LEU A 282 17.02 3.12 0.68
CA LEU A 282 17.49 2.26 -0.39
C LEU A 282 17.68 3.07 -1.66
N LYS A 283 18.93 3.16 -2.14
CA LYS A 283 19.26 3.82 -3.41
C LYS A 283 19.44 2.77 -4.50
N VAL A 284 18.96 3.09 -5.69
CA VAL A 284 19.15 2.28 -6.90
C VAL A 284 19.71 3.15 -8.01
N GLU A 285 20.86 2.70 -8.53
CA GLU A 285 21.55 3.27 -9.69
C GLU A 285 21.39 2.24 -10.83
N PRO A 286 20.49 2.48 -11.81
CA PRO A 286 20.22 1.51 -12.86
C PRO A 286 21.36 1.43 -13.87
N ASN A 287 21.48 0.30 -14.57
CA ASN A 287 22.34 0.19 -15.73
C ASN A 287 21.57 0.57 -17.00
N PHE A 288 22.20 1.29 -17.93
CA PHE A 288 21.58 1.63 -19.21
C PHE A 288 21.43 0.41 -20.13
N ASP A 289 22.35 -0.55 -20.02
CA ASP A 289 22.32 -1.79 -20.79
C ASP A 289 21.89 -2.95 -19.90
N LEU A 290 20.59 -3.28 -19.92
CA LEU A 290 20.04 -4.32 -19.04
C LEU A 290 20.69 -5.67 -19.32
N ALA A 291 21.19 -6.31 -18.28
CA ALA A 291 21.72 -7.67 -18.35
C ALA A 291 20.59 -8.72 -18.38
N PRO A 292 20.84 -9.93 -18.90
CA PRO A 292 19.90 -11.04 -18.80
C PRO A 292 19.49 -11.32 -17.36
N MET A 293 18.18 -11.40 -17.09
CA MET A 293 17.65 -11.58 -15.74
C MET A 293 17.82 -13.01 -15.21
N GLY A 294 17.74 -14.00 -16.10
CA GLY A 294 17.91 -15.42 -15.78
C GLY A 294 16.68 -16.10 -15.19
N ASP A 295 16.89 -17.34 -14.72
CA ASP A 295 15.83 -18.21 -14.19
C ASP A 295 15.65 -18.03 -12.67
N TRP A 296 14.40 -17.97 -12.22
CA TRP A 296 14.07 -17.73 -10.81
C TRP A 296 12.92 -18.62 -10.32
N ASN A 297 13.03 -19.03 -9.05
CA ASN A 297 11.93 -19.60 -8.29
C ASN A 297 11.30 -18.51 -7.41
N TRP A 298 10.02 -18.26 -7.63
CA TRP A 298 9.26 -17.16 -7.02
C TRP A 298 8.40 -17.61 -5.84
N GLU A 299 8.47 -18.87 -5.41
CA GLU A 299 7.64 -19.41 -4.31
C GLU A 299 7.75 -18.58 -3.02
N SER A 300 8.94 -18.05 -2.75
CA SER A 300 9.24 -17.23 -1.57
C SER A 300 8.92 -15.73 -1.72
N MET A 301 8.64 -15.27 -2.94
CA MET A 301 8.29 -13.88 -3.26
C MET A 301 7.24 -13.80 -4.39
N PRO A 302 6.10 -14.53 -4.28
CA PRO A 302 5.21 -14.73 -5.41
C PRO A 302 4.52 -13.43 -5.84
N ASP A 303 4.31 -12.51 -4.91
CA ASP A 303 3.56 -11.28 -5.12
C ASP A 303 4.33 -10.23 -5.97
N VAL A 304 5.66 -10.37 -6.11
CA VAL A 304 6.52 -9.53 -6.98
C VAL A 304 6.93 -10.22 -8.28
N SER A 305 6.51 -11.46 -8.51
CA SER A 305 6.80 -12.21 -9.74
C SER A 305 6.29 -11.51 -11.01
N MET A 306 5.13 -10.87 -10.94
CA MET A 306 4.56 -10.11 -12.07
C MET A 306 5.41 -8.88 -12.41
N THR A 307 5.97 -8.19 -11.40
CA THR A 307 6.93 -7.11 -11.61
C THR A 307 8.22 -7.66 -12.25
N GLY A 308 8.63 -8.87 -11.84
CA GLY A 308 9.71 -9.61 -12.50
C GLY A 308 9.42 -9.95 -13.96
N MET A 309 8.19 -10.35 -14.30
CA MET A 309 7.78 -10.63 -15.69
C MET A 309 7.82 -9.35 -16.55
N VAL A 310 7.40 -8.21 -15.98
CA VAL A 310 7.54 -6.90 -16.61
C VAL A 310 9.01 -6.56 -16.86
N LEU A 311 9.91 -6.77 -15.89
CA LEU A 311 11.35 -6.59 -16.09
C LEU A 311 11.91 -7.53 -17.17
N ALA A 312 11.58 -8.81 -17.10
CA ALA A 312 12.03 -9.82 -18.05
C ALA A 312 11.64 -9.51 -19.49
N SER A 313 10.54 -8.78 -19.71
CA SER A 313 10.14 -8.32 -21.04
C SER A 313 11.16 -7.39 -21.69
N PHE A 314 11.96 -6.67 -20.88
CA PHE A 314 12.99 -5.73 -21.32
C PHE A 314 14.43 -6.26 -21.17
N CYS A 315 14.66 -7.31 -20.38
CA CYS A 315 15.98 -7.92 -20.22
C CYS A 315 16.27 -8.86 -21.40
N PRO A 316 17.44 -8.79 -22.05
CA PRO A 316 17.76 -9.65 -23.18
C PRO A 316 17.84 -11.12 -22.77
N GLY A 317 17.31 -12.00 -23.63
CA GLY A 317 17.39 -13.45 -23.46
C GLY A 317 16.15 -14.07 -22.81
N SER A 318 16.21 -15.37 -22.54
CA SER A 318 15.12 -16.12 -21.90
C SER A 318 15.22 -16.06 -20.37
N SER A 319 14.07 -15.90 -19.72
CA SER A 319 13.93 -15.96 -18.27
C SER A 319 12.78 -16.90 -17.89
N LYS A 320 13.07 -17.92 -17.08
CA LYS A 320 12.05 -18.86 -16.59
C LYS A 320 11.58 -18.50 -15.18
N PHE A 321 10.28 -18.59 -14.98
CA PHE A 321 9.59 -18.35 -13.73
C PHE A 321 8.96 -19.65 -13.25
N THR A 322 9.35 -20.09 -12.06
CA THR A 322 8.79 -21.25 -11.35
C THR A 322 8.28 -20.86 -9.97
N GLY A 323 7.57 -21.75 -9.26
CA GLY A 323 7.02 -21.43 -7.94
C GLY A 323 5.80 -20.48 -7.97
N LEU A 324 5.02 -20.51 -9.05
CA LEU A 324 3.89 -19.61 -9.31
C LEU A 324 2.52 -20.21 -8.94
N GLU A 325 2.48 -21.38 -8.31
CA GLU A 325 1.26 -22.13 -8.01
C GLU A 325 0.21 -21.26 -7.32
N SER A 326 0.64 -20.43 -6.36
CA SER A 326 -0.25 -19.60 -5.57
C SER A 326 -0.95 -18.50 -6.36
N LEU A 327 -0.47 -18.13 -7.56
CA LEU A 327 -0.95 -16.99 -8.34
C LEU A 327 -2.34 -17.20 -8.96
N ARG A 328 -2.76 -18.45 -9.18
CA ARG A 328 -4.04 -18.77 -9.84
C ARG A 328 -5.27 -18.49 -8.99
N VAL A 329 -5.09 -18.52 -7.66
CA VAL A 329 -6.17 -18.42 -6.66
C VAL A 329 -6.10 -17.12 -5.85
N LYS A 330 -5.45 -16.09 -6.40
CA LYS A 330 -5.36 -14.74 -5.84
C LYS A 330 -6.60 -13.93 -6.24
N GLU A 331 -6.49 -12.61 -6.21
CA GLU A 331 -7.51 -11.66 -6.65
C GLU A 331 -8.07 -12.00 -8.03
N CYS A 332 -7.23 -12.37 -8.98
CA CYS A 332 -7.58 -13.04 -10.24
C CYS A 332 -6.68 -14.27 -10.46
N ASP A 333 -6.82 -14.97 -11.59
CA ASP A 333 -5.73 -15.84 -12.07
C ASP A 333 -4.64 -14.93 -12.66
N ARG A 334 -3.60 -14.68 -11.87
CA ARG A 334 -2.54 -13.73 -12.24
C ARG A 334 -1.63 -14.26 -13.34
N ILE A 335 -1.50 -15.57 -13.52
CA ILE A 335 -0.72 -16.12 -14.64
C ILE A 335 -1.44 -15.79 -15.93
N PHE A 336 -2.75 -16.09 -15.98
CA PHE A 336 -3.60 -15.74 -17.13
C PHE A 336 -3.62 -14.23 -17.40
N ALA A 337 -3.72 -13.40 -16.36
CA ALA A 337 -3.69 -11.95 -16.52
C ALA A 337 -2.38 -11.42 -17.11
N MET A 338 -1.24 -12.07 -16.80
CA MET A 338 0.08 -11.68 -17.34
C MET A 338 0.31 -12.15 -18.79
N GLU A 339 -0.44 -13.14 -19.31
CA GLU A 339 -0.39 -13.52 -20.73
C GLU A 339 -0.72 -12.35 -21.68
N GLN A 340 -1.39 -11.30 -21.18
CA GLN A 340 -1.60 -10.05 -21.92
C GLN A 340 -0.31 -9.35 -22.35
N LEU A 341 0.86 -9.71 -21.80
CA LEU A 341 2.15 -9.27 -22.32
C LEU A 341 2.33 -9.65 -23.80
N SER A 342 1.76 -10.76 -24.25
CA SER A 342 1.79 -11.17 -25.66
C SER A 342 1.02 -10.22 -26.58
N HIS A 343 0.01 -9.49 -26.09
CA HIS A 343 -0.66 -8.42 -26.86
C HIS A 343 0.28 -7.24 -27.15
N LEU A 344 1.38 -7.14 -26.40
CA LEU A 344 2.42 -6.12 -26.55
C LEU A 344 3.66 -6.67 -27.27
N ASN A 345 3.50 -7.82 -27.96
CA ASN A 345 4.56 -8.52 -28.71
C ASN A 345 5.73 -9.01 -27.85
N VAL A 346 5.47 -9.30 -26.58
CA VAL A 346 6.41 -10.04 -25.73
C VAL A 346 6.24 -11.54 -26.00
N ASP A 347 7.32 -12.24 -26.31
CA ASP A 347 7.32 -13.71 -26.43
C ASP A 347 7.24 -14.32 -25.03
N MET A 348 6.03 -14.70 -24.64
CA MET A 348 5.71 -15.32 -23.36
C MET A 348 5.04 -16.67 -23.61
N LYS A 349 5.51 -17.70 -22.93
CA LYS A 349 4.94 -19.06 -22.97
C LYS A 349 4.55 -19.49 -21.57
N VAL A 350 3.36 -20.06 -21.45
CA VAL A 350 2.83 -20.58 -20.19
C VAL A 350 2.66 -22.09 -20.31
N GLU A 351 3.27 -22.85 -19.40
CA GLU A 351 3.11 -24.30 -19.29
C GLU A 351 2.77 -24.65 -17.84
N GLY A 352 1.49 -24.90 -17.56
CA GLY A 352 1.01 -25.11 -16.20
C GLY A 352 1.31 -23.89 -15.32
N ASN A 353 2.08 -24.06 -14.24
CA ASN A 353 2.47 -22.97 -13.34
C ASN A 353 3.87 -22.40 -13.64
N LYS A 354 4.37 -22.63 -14.86
CA LYS A 354 5.66 -22.11 -15.31
C LYS A 354 5.44 -21.10 -16.41
N VAL A 355 6.23 -20.04 -16.37
CA VAL A 355 6.25 -19.00 -17.39
C VAL A 355 7.66 -18.88 -17.94
N GLU A 356 7.81 -18.80 -19.26
CA GLU A 356 9.04 -18.42 -19.93
C GLU A 356 8.80 -17.12 -20.70
N ILE A 357 9.68 -16.14 -20.52
CA ILE A 357 9.64 -14.86 -21.25
C ILE A 357 10.96 -14.68 -21.97
N VAL A 358 10.91 -14.43 -23.28
CA VAL A 358 12.08 -14.03 -24.08
C VAL A 358 12.03 -12.52 -24.27
N GLY A 359 12.87 -11.83 -23.50
CA GLY A 359 12.94 -10.38 -23.49
C GLY A 359 13.91 -9.79 -24.50
N SER A 360 13.78 -8.49 -24.72
CA SER A 360 14.65 -7.68 -25.57
C SER A 360 14.74 -6.26 -25.05
N HIS A 361 15.70 -5.45 -25.49
CA HIS A 361 15.88 -4.08 -24.98
C HIS A 361 14.69 -3.11 -25.19
N SER A 362 13.67 -3.51 -25.96
CA SER A 362 12.47 -2.68 -26.19
C SER A 362 11.23 -3.55 -26.41
N VAL A 363 10.10 -3.14 -25.84
CA VAL A 363 8.79 -3.72 -26.15
C VAL A 363 8.12 -2.86 -27.24
N LYS A 364 7.70 -3.48 -28.34
CA LYS A 364 7.11 -2.78 -29.50
C LYS A 364 5.61 -3.00 -29.57
N VAL A 365 4.84 -1.93 -29.43
CA VAL A 365 3.38 -1.96 -29.61
C VAL A 365 3.05 -1.74 -31.09
N MET A 366 2.63 -2.81 -31.77
CA MET A 366 2.30 -2.78 -33.20
C MET A 366 0.91 -2.20 -33.49
N GLU A 367 -0.02 -2.35 -32.54
CA GLU A 367 -1.37 -1.79 -32.66
C GLU A 367 -1.42 -0.31 -32.29
N ASP A 368 -2.48 0.38 -32.75
CA ASP A 368 -2.71 1.79 -32.40
C ASP A 368 -3.02 1.95 -30.90
N VAL A 369 -3.84 1.03 -30.35
CA VAL A 369 -4.20 0.98 -28.94
C VAL A 369 -4.38 -0.47 -28.49
N VAL A 370 -3.63 -0.88 -27.46
CA VAL A 370 -3.78 -2.14 -26.74
C VAL A 370 -4.45 -1.87 -25.40
N SER A 371 -5.56 -2.56 -25.13
CA SER A 371 -6.25 -2.52 -23.84
C SER A 371 -5.80 -3.70 -22.98
N ILE A 372 -5.33 -3.40 -21.77
CA ILE A 372 -4.93 -4.36 -20.76
C ILE A 372 -6.02 -4.41 -19.69
N ASN A 373 -6.59 -5.58 -19.49
CA ASN A 373 -7.54 -5.85 -18.43
C ASN A 373 -6.79 -6.01 -17.09
N SER A 374 -7.11 -5.18 -16.10
CA SER A 374 -6.52 -5.32 -14.75
C SER A 374 -7.15 -6.45 -13.93
N TYR A 375 -8.35 -6.91 -14.33
CA TYR A 375 -9.16 -7.89 -13.62
C TYR A 375 -9.48 -7.48 -12.17
N ASP A 376 -9.59 -6.18 -11.91
CA ASP A 376 -9.73 -5.60 -10.56
C ASP A 376 -8.59 -6.03 -9.59
N ASP A 377 -7.41 -6.34 -10.16
CA ASP A 377 -6.21 -6.70 -9.39
C ASP A 377 -5.19 -5.56 -9.45
N HIS A 378 -5.07 -4.85 -8.33
CA HIS A 378 -4.07 -3.82 -8.08
C HIS A 378 -2.66 -4.16 -8.59
N ARG A 379 -2.21 -5.41 -8.45
CA ARG A 379 -0.86 -5.78 -8.88
C ARG A 379 -0.74 -5.81 -10.40
N ILE A 380 -1.77 -6.30 -11.10
CA ILE A 380 -1.80 -6.28 -12.57
C ILE A 380 -1.82 -4.84 -13.05
N ALA A 381 -2.70 -3.99 -12.51
CA ALA A 381 -2.77 -2.59 -12.87
C ALA A 381 -1.42 -1.85 -12.67
N MET A 382 -0.78 -2.02 -11.52
CA MET A 382 0.51 -1.37 -11.23
C MET A 382 1.66 -1.91 -12.09
N CYS A 383 1.74 -3.23 -12.29
CA CYS A 383 2.74 -3.85 -13.18
C CYS A 383 2.64 -3.31 -14.60
N PHE A 384 1.44 -3.31 -15.18
CA PHE A 384 1.24 -2.77 -16.52
C PHE A 384 1.36 -1.24 -16.56
N GLY A 385 1.14 -0.53 -15.45
CA GLY A 385 1.46 0.89 -15.31
C GLY A 385 2.95 1.18 -15.48
N VAL A 386 3.80 0.39 -14.81
CA VAL A 386 5.27 0.47 -14.95
C VAL A 386 5.70 0.06 -16.36
N LEU A 387 5.15 -1.03 -16.91
CA LEU A 387 5.41 -1.47 -18.30
C LEU A 387 5.04 -0.38 -19.32
N LYS A 388 3.85 0.23 -19.16
CA LYS A 388 3.39 1.35 -19.99
C LYS A 388 4.36 2.52 -19.91
N ALA A 389 4.79 2.91 -18.71
CA ALA A 389 5.78 3.97 -18.55
C ALA A 389 7.07 3.62 -19.29
N ALA A 390 7.55 2.37 -19.20
CA ALA A 390 8.74 1.94 -19.95
C ALA A 390 8.55 2.00 -21.49
N ILE A 391 7.38 1.58 -22.01
CA ILE A 391 7.05 1.65 -23.44
C ILE A 391 6.98 3.10 -23.93
N ASP A 392 6.38 3.99 -23.13
CA ASP A 392 6.21 5.40 -23.48
C ASP A 392 7.54 6.19 -23.45
N LEU A 393 8.66 5.57 -23.03
CA LEU A 393 9.97 6.21 -23.02
C LEU A 393 10.38 6.62 -24.45
N GLY A 394 10.50 7.92 -24.69
CA GLY A 394 10.87 8.47 -26.01
C GLY A 394 9.71 8.53 -27.01
N ALA A 395 8.48 8.21 -26.60
CA ALA A 395 7.28 8.44 -27.41
C ALA A 395 7.03 9.95 -27.60
N ASP A 396 6.41 10.31 -28.73
CA ASP A 396 5.97 11.68 -28.98
C ASP A 396 5.00 12.13 -27.87
N PRO A 397 5.32 13.20 -27.12
CA PRO A 397 4.46 13.76 -26.08
C PRO A 397 3.04 14.09 -26.51
N HIS A 398 2.83 14.38 -27.80
CA HIS A 398 1.53 14.72 -28.37
C HIS A 398 0.72 13.48 -28.77
N GLN A 399 1.34 12.29 -28.78
CA GLN A 399 0.63 11.04 -29.01
C GLN A 399 0.09 10.47 -27.70
N LYS A 400 -1.18 10.06 -27.73
CA LYS A 400 -1.76 9.31 -26.61
C LYS A 400 -1.01 7.99 -26.48
N SER A 401 -0.72 7.58 -25.24
CA SER A 401 -0.14 6.27 -24.99
C SER A 401 -0.99 5.18 -25.63
N ARG A 402 -0.30 4.23 -26.25
CA ARG A 402 -0.91 3.10 -26.95
C ARG A 402 -1.41 2.04 -25.97
N VAL A 403 -0.98 2.06 -24.71
CA VAL A 403 -1.42 1.08 -23.71
C VAL A 403 -2.45 1.72 -22.78
N LYS A 404 -3.63 1.12 -22.71
CA LYS A 404 -4.70 1.50 -21.77
C LYS A 404 -4.89 0.39 -20.75
N ILE A 405 -5.10 0.76 -19.49
CA ILE A 405 -5.31 -0.18 -18.38
C ILE A 405 -6.74 0.05 -17.89
N THR A 406 -7.53 -1.01 -17.81
CA THR A 406 -8.91 -0.95 -17.31
C THR A 406 -8.93 -0.95 -15.78
N GLU A 407 -10.00 -0.42 -15.18
CA GLU A 407 -10.19 -0.30 -13.72
C GLU A 407 -8.94 0.22 -12.96
N PRO A 408 -8.34 1.36 -13.38
CA PRO A 408 -7.12 1.88 -12.75
C PRO A 408 -7.31 2.16 -11.24
N GLU A 409 -8.53 2.40 -10.78
CA GLU A 409 -8.87 2.61 -9.37
C GLU A 409 -8.59 1.40 -8.47
N CYS A 410 -8.48 0.17 -9.00
CA CYS A 410 -8.23 -1.03 -8.20
C CYS A 410 -6.91 -0.97 -7.42
N VAL A 411 -5.96 -0.09 -7.80
CA VAL A 411 -4.71 0.16 -7.07
C VAL A 411 -4.95 0.64 -5.63
N ALA A 412 -6.13 1.22 -5.33
CA ALA A 412 -6.54 1.64 -3.99
C ALA A 412 -6.48 0.52 -2.94
N LYS A 413 -6.45 -0.74 -3.38
CA LYS A 413 -6.26 -1.89 -2.49
C LYS A 413 -4.95 -1.86 -1.71
N THR A 414 -3.86 -1.32 -2.28
CA THR A 414 -2.55 -1.28 -1.61
C THR A 414 -1.74 -0.01 -1.85
N TRP A 415 -2.06 0.77 -2.88
CA TRP A 415 -1.38 2.04 -3.17
C TRP A 415 -2.33 3.00 -3.90
N PRO A 416 -3.27 3.66 -3.17
CA PRO A 416 -4.23 4.58 -3.76
C PRO A 416 -3.60 5.67 -4.65
N ASP A 417 -2.46 6.22 -4.21
CA ASP A 417 -1.76 7.30 -4.93
C ASP A 417 -0.80 6.79 -6.02
N PHE A 418 -0.83 5.50 -6.40
CA PHE A 418 0.13 4.92 -7.33
C PHE A 418 0.24 5.72 -8.64
N TRP A 419 -0.88 6.08 -9.26
CA TRP A 419 -0.87 6.82 -10.53
C TRP A 419 -0.33 8.24 -10.39
N LEU A 420 -0.61 8.92 -9.29
CA LEU A 420 -0.04 10.24 -8.99
C LEU A 420 1.46 10.13 -8.77
N HIS A 421 1.93 9.11 -8.06
CA HIS A 421 3.35 8.87 -7.86
C HIS A 421 4.06 8.48 -9.15
N LEU A 422 3.48 7.62 -9.98
CA LEU A 422 4.04 7.28 -11.28
C LEU A 422 4.13 8.52 -12.20
N ALA A 423 3.11 9.37 -12.21
CA ALA A 423 3.13 10.65 -12.92
C ALA A 423 4.23 11.59 -12.40
N ASP A 424 4.44 11.66 -11.08
CA ASP A 424 5.55 12.38 -10.46
C ASP A 424 6.91 11.78 -10.90
N TRP A 425 7.02 10.45 -10.94
CA TRP A 425 8.22 9.77 -11.43
C TRP A 425 8.47 10.04 -12.92
N GLU A 426 7.43 10.24 -13.72
CA GLU A 426 7.55 10.64 -15.13
C GLU A 426 7.68 12.15 -15.37
N ASN A 427 7.78 12.98 -14.32
CA ASN A 427 7.80 14.45 -14.40
C ASN A 427 6.55 15.04 -15.08
N GLN A 428 5.39 14.39 -14.91
CA GLN A 428 4.11 14.83 -15.47
C GLN A 428 3.31 15.73 -14.51
N LEU A 429 3.86 16.01 -13.32
CA LEU A 429 3.28 16.94 -12.35
C LEU A 429 4.10 18.22 -12.31
N ARG A 430 3.46 19.37 -12.53
CA ARG A 430 4.09 20.69 -12.39
C ARG A 430 4.53 20.89 -10.93
N PRO A 431 5.79 21.27 -10.66
CA PRO A 431 6.21 21.64 -9.32
C PRO A 431 5.55 22.96 -8.92
N VAL A 432 4.93 22.96 -7.74
CA VAL A 432 4.26 24.11 -7.12
C VAL A 432 4.75 24.20 -5.69
N SER A 433 4.96 25.41 -5.20
CA SER A 433 5.32 25.68 -3.82
C SER A 433 4.25 26.52 -3.14
N ALA A 434 3.91 26.13 -1.91
CA ALA A 434 2.92 26.82 -1.09
C ALA A 434 3.54 27.28 0.23
N LEU A 435 3.04 28.39 0.78
CA LEU A 435 3.44 28.89 2.08
C LEU A 435 2.29 28.85 3.09
N ILE A 436 2.49 28.12 4.18
CA ILE A 436 1.60 28.10 5.34
C ILE A 436 2.07 29.17 6.30
N LEU A 437 1.45 30.36 6.22
CA LEU A 437 1.81 31.51 7.04
C LEU A 437 0.93 31.60 8.28
N THR A 438 1.54 31.55 9.47
CA THR A 438 0.85 31.62 10.76
C THR A 438 1.03 32.97 11.46
N ASN A 439 -0.06 33.52 11.98
CA ASN A 439 -0.09 34.74 12.81
C ASN A 439 -1.11 34.56 13.95
N ASN A 440 -0.66 34.55 15.21
CA ASN A 440 -1.52 34.42 16.40
C ASN A 440 -2.56 33.29 16.28
N GLU A 441 -2.11 32.06 16.00
CA GLU A 441 -2.95 30.86 15.82
C GLU A 441 -3.94 30.91 14.63
N LYS A 442 -3.76 31.90 13.74
CA LYS A 442 -4.49 31.99 12.47
C LYS A 442 -3.57 31.73 11.29
N TYR A 443 -4.16 31.25 10.21
CA TYR A 443 -3.53 30.89 8.96
C TYR A 443 -4.00 31.84 7.86
N LEU A 444 -3.05 32.35 7.06
CA LEU A 444 -3.38 33.13 5.86
C LEU A 444 -3.84 32.18 4.75
N ILE A 445 -5.04 32.43 4.22
CA ILE A 445 -5.58 31.78 3.04
C ILE A 445 -5.99 32.81 2.00
N VAL A 446 -5.92 32.41 0.74
CA VAL A 446 -6.25 33.24 -0.43
C VAL A 446 -7.30 32.56 -1.29
N LYS A 447 -8.12 33.36 -1.98
CA LYS A 447 -9.19 32.90 -2.85
C LYS A 447 -8.82 33.16 -4.31
N LYS A 448 -8.72 32.10 -5.12
CA LYS A 448 -8.53 32.22 -6.57
C LYS A 448 -9.86 32.63 -7.28
N PRO A 449 -9.82 33.33 -8.43
CA PRO A 449 -10.99 33.74 -9.23
C PRO A 449 -11.66 32.56 -9.96
N ARG A 450 -12.14 31.55 -9.22
CA ARG A 450 -12.81 30.35 -9.77
C ARG A 450 -14.21 30.19 -9.16
N LYS A 451 -15.13 29.56 -9.90
CA LYS A 451 -16.57 29.52 -9.57
C LYS A 451 -16.91 28.80 -8.25
N ASP A 452 -16.11 27.81 -7.83
CA ASP A 452 -16.37 27.01 -6.63
C ASP A 452 -15.20 27.09 -5.64
N ASN A 453 -15.48 27.34 -4.35
CA ASN A 453 -14.63 27.18 -3.16
C ASN A 453 -13.11 27.02 -3.41
N ALA A 454 -12.48 28.04 -4.00
CA ALA A 454 -11.07 28.00 -4.38
C ALA A 454 -10.18 28.70 -3.35
N TRP A 455 -10.48 28.49 -2.06
CA TRP A 455 -9.60 28.91 -0.98
C TRP A 455 -8.46 27.91 -0.84
N GLN A 456 -7.25 28.42 -0.70
CA GLN A 456 -6.01 27.66 -0.57
C GLN A 456 -4.96 28.48 0.17
N PHE A 457 -3.86 27.85 0.54
CA PHE A 457 -2.66 28.60 0.94
C PHE A 457 -2.05 29.34 -0.25
N PRO A 458 -1.37 30.48 -0.02
CA PRO A 458 -0.63 31.16 -1.08
C PRO A 458 0.35 30.22 -1.77
N GLN A 459 0.28 30.10 -3.09
CA GLN A 459 1.05 29.10 -3.84
C GLN A 459 1.17 29.40 -5.34
N GLY A 460 2.29 28.98 -5.93
CA GLY A 460 2.44 28.99 -7.37
C GLY A 460 3.67 28.20 -7.87
N GLY A 461 4.05 28.46 -9.12
CA GLY A 461 5.00 27.60 -9.83
C GLY A 461 6.42 27.72 -9.29
N VAL A 462 7.20 26.65 -9.38
CA VAL A 462 8.65 26.73 -9.12
C VAL A 462 9.37 27.00 -10.44
N ASP A 463 10.09 28.12 -10.48
CA ASP A 463 10.83 28.55 -11.68
C ASP A 463 12.18 27.82 -11.83
N GLU A 464 12.75 27.86 -13.04
CA GLU A 464 14.03 27.20 -13.31
C GLU A 464 15.16 27.83 -12.48
N GLY A 465 15.91 26.99 -11.76
CA GLY A 465 16.99 27.42 -10.86
C GLY A 465 16.52 27.88 -9.48
N GLU A 466 15.22 27.92 -9.23
CA GLU A 466 14.63 28.30 -7.95
C GLU A 466 14.47 27.09 -7.01
N THR A 467 14.74 27.26 -5.72
CA THR A 467 14.38 26.26 -4.71
C THR A 467 12.90 26.37 -4.36
N GLY A 468 12.25 25.26 -3.98
CA GLY A 468 10.85 25.29 -3.57
C GLY A 468 10.56 26.30 -2.45
N ARG A 469 11.53 26.54 -1.55
CA ARG A 469 11.42 27.56 -0.50
C ARG A 469 11.42 28.98 -1.05
N GLN A 470 12.30 29.28 -2.00
CA GLN A 470 12.35 30.60 -2.66
C GLN A 470 11.03 30.86 -3.40
N ALA A 471 10.54 29.85 -4.14
CA ALA A 471 9.25 29.92 -4.82
C ALA A 471 8.12 30.22 -3.83
N ALA A 472 8.04 29.51 -2.70
CA ALA A 472 6.98 29.77 -1.70
C ALA A 472 6.98 31.21 -1.17
N VAL A 473 8.14 31.85 -0.99
CA VAL A 473 8.24 33.25 -0.55
C VAL A 473 7.90 34.21 -1.67
N ARG A 474 8.37 33.94 -2.89
CA ARG A 474 8.09 34.76 -4.07
C ARG A 474 6.59 34.78 -4.35
N GLU A 475 5.98 33.60 -4.42
CA GLU A 475 4.54 33.43 -4.67
C GLU A 475 3.68 34.08 -3.58
N LEU A 476 4.09 34.01 -2.30
CA LEU A 476 3.42 34.79 -1.24
C LEU A 476 3.43 36.29 -1.59
N ARG A 477 4.57 36.86 -1.99
CA ARG A 477 4.69 38.29 -2.26
C ARG A 477 3.94 38.72 -3.51
N GLU A 478 3.94 37.88 -4.55
CA GLU A 478 3.17 38.12 -5.77
C GLU A 478 1.66 38.12 -5.48
N GLU A 479 1.18 37.16 -4.68
CA GLU A 479 -0.25 37.01 -4.39
C GLU A 479 -0.77 37.93 -3.27
N CYS A 480 0.09 38.28 -2.31
CA CYS A 480 -0.29 38.92 -1.04
C CYS A 480 0.51 40.21 -0.72
N GLY A 481 1.39 40.67 -1.60
CA GLY A 481 2.10 41.94 -1.50
C GLY A 481 3.56 41.84 -1.03
N GLU A 482 4.41 42.68 -1.63
CA GLU A 482 5.86 42.76 -1.36
C GLU A 482 6.21 43.24 0.06
N SER A 483 5.26 43.90 0.75
CA SER A 483 5.46 44.42 2.11
C SER A 483 5.49 43.31 3.18
N LEU A 484 4.98 42.11 2.85
CA LEU A 484 4.93 40.99 3.80
C LEU A 484 6.32 40.44 4.11
N THR A 485 6.65 40.50 5.40
CA THR A 485 7.87 39.90 5.95
C THR A 485 7.51 38.67 6.76
N VAL A 486 8.20 37.56 6.47
CA VAL A 486 7.92 36.25 7.07
C VAL A 486 9.20 35.56 7.52
N LYS A 487 9.11 34.72 8.54
CA LYS A 487 10.21 33.88 9.02
C LYS A 487 9.90 32.41 8.75
N ILE A 488 10.58 31.83 7.76
CA ILE A 488 10.42 30.40 7.44
C ILE A 488 10.96 29.52 8.56
N LYS A 489 10.18 28.50 8.94
CA LYS A 489 10.46 27.58 10.06
C LYS A 489 11.48 26.49 9.73
N GLY A 490 11.76 26.21 8.46
CA GLY A 490 12.75 25.21 8.04
C GLY A 490 13.08 25.21 6.55
N GLU A 491 14.15 24.48 6.19
CA GLU A 491 14.61 24.34 4.81
C GLU A 491 13.83 23.29 4.00
N ARG A 492 13.04 22.45 4.67
CA ARG A 492 12.31 21.34 4.04
C ARG A 492 10.81 21.62 4.06
N PRO A 493 10.06 21.15 3.06
CA PRO A 493 8.61 21.20 3.12
C PRO A 493 8.08 20.39 4.31
N VAL A 494 7.01 20.88 4.93
CA VAL A 494 6.29 20.22 6.04
C VAL A 494 5.28 19.19 5.52
N GLY A 495 4.87 19.30 4.26
CA GLY A 495 3.93 18.39 3.62
C GLY A 495 3.91 18.55 2.11
N GLU A 496 3.17 17.65 1.45
CA GLU A 496 2.96 17.69 0.00
C GLU A 496 1.55 17.26 -0.37
N TYR A 497 1.03 17.81 -1.47
CA TYR A 497 -0.26 17.46 -2.07
C TYR A 497 -0.08 17.27 -3.58
N ARG A 498 -0.70 16.23 -4.15
CA ARG A 498 -0.66 15.95 -5.59
C ARG A 498 -2.07 15.83 -6.12
N TYR A 499 -2.31 16.38 -7.30
CA TYR A 499 -3.60 16.26 -7.97
C TYR A 499 -3.44 16.32 -9.49
N VAL A 500 -4.41 15.75 -10.21
CA VAL A 500 -4.50 15.83 -11.67
C VAL A 500 -5.36 17.04 -12.04
N PHE A 501 -4.97 17.77 -13.08
CA PHE A 501 -5.77 18.88 -13.58
C PHE A 501 -7.11 18.39 -14.16
N PRO A 502 -8.20 19.16 -14.02
CA PRO A 502 -9.45 18.88 -14.69
C PRO A 502 -9.26 18.68 -16.21
N LYS A 503 -10.11 17.87 -16.84
CA LYS A 503 -10.01 17.57 -18.29
C LYS A 503 -10.02 18.81 -19.19
N ASN A 504 -10.70 19.88 -18.76
CA ASN A 504 -10.86 21.12 -19.51
C ASN A 504 -9.85 22.20 -19.10
N PHE A 505 -8.84 21.86 -18.29
CA PHE A 505 -7.78 22.80 -17.94
C PHE A 505 -6.91 23.05 -19.18
N ASP A 506 -6.69 24.32 -19.53
CA ASP A 506 -5.82 24.70 -20.63
C ASP A 506 -4.36 24.44 -20.23
N ARG A 507 -3.69 23.57 -20.99
CA ARG A 507 -2.35 23.09 -20.69
C ARG A 507 -1.39 23.65 -21.73
N HIS A 508 -0.45 24.48 -21.30
CA HIS A 508 0.65 24.91 -22.16
C HIS A 508 1.55 23.74 -22.60
N ASP A 509 1.72 22.73 -21.74
CA ASP A 509 2.44 21.49 -22.03
C ASP A 509 1.53 20.28 -21.81
N ALA A 510 1.26 19.54 -22.88
CA ALA A 510 0.40 18.35 -22.85
C ALA A 510 0.94 17.22 -21.96
N ARG A 511 2.26 17.21 -21.67
CA ARG A 511 2.90 16.23 -20.76
C ARG A 511 2.54 16.46 -19.30
N ILE A 512 2.25 17.71 -18.95
CA ILE A 512 1.88 18.07 -17.59
C ILE A 512 0.41 17.79 -17.40
N ILE A 513 0.12 16.77 -16.61
CA ILE A 513 -1.25 16.32 -16.36
C ILE A 513 -1.81 16.84 -15.03
N GLY A 514 -0.95 17.37 -14.16
CA GLY A 514 -1.32 17.79 -12.81
C GLY A 514 -0.24 18.62 -12.13
N ALA A 515 -0.32 18.74 -10.82
CA ALA A 515 0.65 19.46 -10.00
C ALA A 515 1.05 18.70 -8.74
N LYS A 516 2.27 18.95 -8.28
CA LYS A 516 2.80 18.57 -6.98
C LYS A 516 3.06 19.85 -6.19
N VAL A 517 2.31 20.06 -5.12
CA VAL A 517 2.47 21.19 -4.21
C VAL A 517 3.33 20.77 -3.03
N GLU A 518 4.43 21.48 -2.78
CA GLU A 518 5.24 21.36 -1.56
C GLU A 518 4.95 22.53 -0.61
N PHE A 519 4.62 22.22 0.65
CA PHE A 519 4.22 23.24 1.63
C PHE A 519 5.37 23.60 2.55
N PHE A 520 5.64 24.89 2.74
CA PHE A 520 6.62 25.42 3.68
C PHE A 520 5.93 26.22 4.77
N ALA A 521 6.31 26.00 6.04
CA ALA A 521 5.73 26.72 7.16
C ALA A 521 6.53 27.99 7.49
N ALA A 522 5.82 29.09 7.79
CA ALA A 522 6.41 30.37 8.16
C ALA A 522 5.60 31.09 9.24
N ASP A 523 6.28 31.89 10.06
CA ASP A 523 5.63 32.84 10.97
C ASP A 523 5.57 34.22 10.33
N TYR A 524 4.42 34.89 10.47
CA TYR A 524 4.27 36.30 10.13
C TYR A 524 5.16 37.17 11.03
N VAL A 525 5.80 38.19 10.45
CA VAL A 525 6.60 39.17 11.17
C VAL A 525 5.94 40.54 11.12
N GLU A 526 5.75 41.09 9.93
CA GLU A 526 5.16 42.42 9.69
C GLU A 526 4.70 42.58 8.23
N GLY A 527 4.02 43.69 7.93
CA GLY A 527 3.49 44.03 6.60
C GLY A 527 1.97 43.86 6.48
N GLU A 528 1.41 44.34 5.39
CA GLU A 528 -0.03 44.23 5.09
C GLU A 528 -0.26 43.27 3.93
N VAL A 529 -1.36 42.52 4.00
CA VAL A 529 -1.78 41.65 2.89
C VAL A 529 -2.46 42.50 1.84
N GLU A 530 -1.82 42.60 0.67
CA GLU A 530 -2.33 43.30 -0.51
C GLU A 530 -2.52 42.27 -1.63
N VAL A 531 -3.78 41.94 -1.92
CA VAL A 531 -4.09 41.01 -3.01
C VAL A 531 -3.99 41.72 -4.36
N ASP A 532 -3.38 41.05 -5.34
CA ASP A 532 -3.14 41.60 -6.68
C ASP A 532 -4.42 41.83 -7.50
N GLN A 533 -5.56 41.28 -7.07
CA GLN A 533 -6.88 41.31 -7.76
C GLN A 533 -6.87 40.68 -9.16
N VAL A 534 -5.76 40.05 -9.56
CA VAL A 534 -5.58 39.38 -10.86
C VAL A 534 -5.55 37.88 -10.64
N GLU A 535 -4.62 37.43 -9.81
CA GLU A 535 -4.52 36.03 -9.41
C GLU A 535 -5.37 35.72 -8.19
N ILE A 536 -5.51 36.65 -7.24
CA ILE A 536 -6.26 36.46 -5.99
C ILE A 536 -7.37 37.51 -5.89
N VAL A 537 -8.59 37.07 -5.59
CA VAL A 537 -9.76 37.96 -5.44
C VAL A 537 -10.09 38.30 -4.00
N ASP A 538 -9.61 37.51 -3.03
CA ASP A 538 -9.92 37.69 -1.61
C ASP A 538 -8.87 36.98 -0.72
N PHE A 539 -8.76 37.39 0.54
CA PHE A 539 -7.91 36.74 1.53
C PHE A 539 -8.58 36.68 2.90
N ALA A 540 -8.15 35.75 3.75
CA ALA A 540 -8.63 35.65 5.13
C ALA A 540 -7.56 35.12 6.08
N TRP A 541 -7.62 35.59 7.33
CA TRP A 541 -6.90 35.00 8.46
C TRP A 541 -7.86 34.14 9.25
N VAL A 542 -7.70 32.83 9.17
CA VAL A 542 -8.66 31.85 9.71
C VAL A 542 -7.99 30.97 10.76
N SER A 543 -8.72 30.59 11.80
CA SER A 543 -8.22 29.61 12.77
C SER A 543 -8.18 28.20 12.14
N GLU A 544 -7.39 27.30 12.74
CA GLU A 544 -7.32 25.90 12.30
C GLU A 544 -8.70 25.23 12.20
N LYS A 545 -9.59 25.54 13.16
CA LYS A 545 -10.97 25.00 13.22
C LYS A 545 -11.86 25.50 12.09
N GLU A 546 -11.55 26.66 11.51
CA GLU A 546 -12.34 27.26 10.44
C GLU A 546 -11.88 26.78 9.06
N LEU A 547 -10.61 26.38 8.89
CA LEU A 547 -10.02 25.97 7.61
C LEU A 547 -10.83 24.90 6.87
N GLU A 548 -11.38 23.92 7.58
CA GLU A 548 -12.23 22.86 7.01
C GLU A 548 -13.43 23.41 6.22
N SER A 549 -13.98 24.55 6.62
CA SER A 549 -15.13 25.18 5.96
C SER A 549 -14.76 25.95 4.68
N TYR A 550 -13.47 26.32 4.52
CA TYR A 550 -12.97 27.07 3.37
C TYR A 550 -12.44 26.15 2.28
N PHE A 551 -11.73 25.10 2.66
CA PHE A 551 -11.05 24.20 1.73
C PHE A 551 -11.98 23.13 1.16
N SER A 552 -11.62 22.61 -0.01
CA SER A 552 -12.24 21.38 -0.50
C SER A 552 -11.91 20.23 0.44
N THR A 553 -12.81 19.25 0.55
CA THR A 553 -12.64 18.08 1.43
C THR A 553 -11.31 17.36 1.18
N GLU A 554 -10.94 17.19 -0.10
CA GLU A 554 -9.70 16.51 -0.50
C GLU A 554 -8.45 17.30 -0.08
N TYR A 555 -8.45 18.62 -0.30
CA TYR A 555 -7.33 19.48 0.07
C TYR A 555 -7.18 19.53 1.59
N TRP A 556 -8.28 19.73 2.33
CA TRP A 556 -8.29 19.74 3.80
C TRP A 556 -7.76 18.44 4.40
N HIS A 557 -8.23 17.29 3.92
CA HIS A 557 -7.76 15.99 4.41
C HIS A 557 -6.26 15.79 4.26
N THR A 558 -5.65 16.41 3.24
CA THR A 558 -4.21 16.35 3.04
C THR A 558 -3.48 17.34 3.96
N VAL A 559 -3.88 18.61 3.96
CA VAL A 559 -3.10 19.68 4.61
C VAL A 559 -3.16 19.64 6.13
N ARG A 560 -4.30 19.21 6.70
CA ARG A 560 -4.51 19.20 8.17
C ARG A 560 -3.48 18.36 8.94
N ASP A 561 -2.85 17.39 8.29
CA ASP A 561 -1.90 16.48 8.94
C ASP A 561 -0.52 17.15 9.19
N PHE A 562 -0.29 18.34 8.64
CA PHE A 562 0.98 19.07 8.73
C PHE A 562 0.84 20.59 8.96
N LEU A 563 -0.33 21.04 9.45
CA LEU A 563 -0.55 22.39 9.98
C LEU A 563 0.04 22.55 11.38
#